data_AF-A0AAV1QN74-F1
#
_entry.id   AF-A0AAV1QN74-F1
#
_cell.length_a   1.000
_cell.length_b   1.000
_cell.length_c   1.000
_cell.angle_alpha   90.00
_cell.angle_beta   90.00
_cell.angle_gamma   90.00
#
_symmetry.space_group_name_H-M   'P 1'
#
loop_
_entity.id
_entity.type
_entity.pdbx_description
1 polymer ?
#
loop_
_entity_poly.entity_id
_entity_poly.type
_entity_poly.pdbx_seq_one_letter_code
_entity_poly.pdbx_strand_id
1 'polypeptide(L)'
;MCRTVWMWLLILAVLSLFSESEAELWIPPCCTKSSNAKIPNIKACYKQEPRTNCNFHAFVIVTEDNKQYCVDPNAQWLKRLRRKGNVRCPPIITEHKRRFEVLNKVDME
;
A
#
# COMPACT_ATOMS: atom_id res chain seq x y z
N MET A 1 33.62 -38.77 -9.03
CA MET A 1 32.25 -38.23 -8.95
C MET A 1 32.03 -37.18 -7.84
N CYS A 2 33.04 -36.52 -7.25
CA CYS A 2 32.81 -35.54 -6.15
C CYS A 2 32.91 -34.06 -6.53
N ARG A 3 33.39 -33.71 -7.73
CA ARG A 3 33.66 -32.31 -8.12
C ARG A 3 32.46 -31.59 -8.74
N THR A 4 31.57 -32.32 -9.41
CA THR A 4 30.36 -31.74 -10.01
C THR A 4 29.32 -31.42 -8.94
N VAL A 5 29.12 -32.28 -7.96
CA VAL A 5 28.16 -32.04 -6.85
C VAL A 5 28.46 -30.73 -6.12
N TRP A 6 29.74 -30.45 -5.84
CA TRP A 6 30.17 -29.19 -5.25
C TRP A 6 29.86 -27.97 -6.12
N MET A 7 30.05 -28.08 -7.44
CA MET A 7 29.72 -26.99 -8.36
C MET A 7 28.22 -26.70 -8.39
N TRP A 8 27.38 -27.73 -8.36
CA TRP A 8 25.93 -27.57 -8.30
C TRP A 8 25.47 -26.92 -6.98
N LEU A 9 26.11 -27.25 -5.86
CA LEU A 9 25.84 -26.61 -4.56
C LEU A 9 26.21 -25.13 -4.55
N LEU A 10 27.33 -24.75 -5.17
CA LEU A 10 27.72 -23.34 -5.30
C LEU A 10 26.75 -22.55 -6.20
N ILE A 11 26.26 -23.15 -7.28
CA ILE A 11 25.27 -22.53 -8.18
C ILE A 11 23.93 -22.32 -7.45
N LEU A 12 23.45 -23.31 -6.68
CA LEU A 12 22.22 -23.18 -5.87
C LEU A 12 22.35 -22.11 -4.78
N ALA A 13 23.52 -22.01 -4.13
CA ALA A 13 23.79 -20.99 -3.13
C ALA A 13 23.75 -19.57 -3.72
N VAL A 14 24.30 -19.36 -4.92
CA VAL A 14 24.27 -18.05 -5.61
C VAL A 14 22.85 -17.67 -6.05
N LEU A 15 22.05 -18.63 -6.51
CA LEU A 15 20.64 -18.40 -6.87
C LEU A 15 19.77 -17.97 -5.68
N SER A 16 20.16 -18.34 -4.46
CA SER A 16 19.43 -18.01 -3.23
C SER A 16 19.66 -16.56 -2.77
N LEU A 17 20.68 -15.87 -3.30
CA LEU A 17 20.99 -14.48 -2.95
C LEU A 17 20.12 -13.45 -3.70
N PHE A 18 19.34 -13.87 -4.70
CA PHE A 18 18.43 -13.01 -5.47
C PHE A 18 16.99 -13.15 -4.98
N SER A 19 16.70 -12.75 -3.74
CA SER A 19 15.31 -12.49 -3.31
C SER A 19 15.25 -11.40 -2.26
N GLU A 20 15.79 -10.24 -2.60
CA GLU A 20 15.47 -9.00 -1.90
C GLU A 20 14.37 -8.29 -2.71
N SER A 21 13.11 -8.63 -2.39
CA SER A 21 11.97 -7.89 -2.92
C SER A 21 11.73 -6.69 -2.01
N GLU A 22 12.41 -5.58 -2.30
CA GLU A 22 12.12 -4.29 -1.68
C GLU A 22 10.79 -3.77 -2.25
N ALA A 23 9.69 -4.24 -1.68
CA ALA A 23 8.41 -3.55 -1.84
C ALA A 23 8.52 -2.23 -1.05
N GLU A 24 9.08 -1.19 -1.68
CA GLU A 24 9.15 0.14 -1.09
C GLU A 24 7.77 0.55 -0.60
N LEU A 25 7.64 0.63 0.72
CA LEU A 25 6.38 0.81 1.41
C LEU A 25 5.99 2.28 1.31
N TRP A 26 5.35 2.66 0.20
CA TRP A 26 4.93 4.03 0.00
C TRP A 26 3.75 4.37 0.93
N ILE A 27 4.05 5.14 1.97
CA ILE A 27 3.06 5.64 2.95
C ILE A 27 2.80 7.12 2.63
N PRO A 28 1.59 7.49 2.19
CA PRO A 28 1.28 8.89 1.96
C PRO A 28 1.30 9.68 3.28
N PRO A 29 1.70 10.96 3.26
CA PRO A 29 1.66 11.83 4.44
C PRO A 29 0.24 11.93 5.00
N CYS A 30 0.14 12.11 6.32
CA CYS A 30 -1.14 12.23 7.00
C CYS A 30 -1.91 13.46 6.49
N CYS A 31 -3.19 13.27 6.11
CA CYS A 31 -4.07 14.40 5.83
C CYS A 31 -4.32 15.22 7.10
N THR A 32 -4.24 16.54 7.00
CA THR A 32 -4.62 17.49 8.06
C THR A 32 -5.88 18.29 7.70
N LYS A 33 -6.23 18.31 6.41
CA LYS A 33 -7.41 18.95 5.84
C LYS A 33 -7.93 18.11 4.69
N SER A 34 -9.21 18.26 4.36
CA SER A 34 -9.84 17.60 3.23
C SER A 34 -10.64 18.58 2.37
N SER A 35 -10.78 18.24 1.09
CA SER A 35 -11.63 18.96 0.14
C SER A 35 -12.79 18.09 -0.35
N ASN A 36 -13.93 18.73 -0.64
CA ASN A 36 -15.05 18.08 -1.33
C ASN A 36 -14.95 18.21 -2.86
N ALA A 37 -13.92 18.91 -3.37
CA ALA A 37 -13.71 19.09 -4.80
C ALA A 37 -13.56 17.74 -5.53
N LYS A 38 -14.09 17.67 -6.75
CA LYS A 38 -13.99 16.48 -7.59
C LYS A 38 -12.59 16.41 -8.20
N ILE A 39 -11.91 15.28 -8.01
CA ILE A 39 -10.57 15.04 -8.55
C ILE A 39 -10.69 14.19 -9.83
N PRO A 40 -10.20 14.65 -10.99
CA PRO A 40 -10.12 13.86 -12.22
C PRO A 40 -8.90 12.93 -12.22
N ASN A 41 -8.84 12.01 -13.19
CA ASN A 41 -7.67 11.18 -13.51
C ASN A 41 -7.08 10.45 -12.30
N ILE A 42 -7.93 9.67 -11.61
CA ILE A 42 -7.57 8.93 -10.40
C ILE A 42 -6.71 7.73 -10.80
N LYS A 43 -5.45 7.74 -10.38
CA LYS A 43 -4.52 6.61 -10.50
C LYS A 43 -4.67 5.64 -9.33
N ALA A 44 -4.78 6.15 -8.11
CA ALA A 44 -4.96 5.33 -6.91
C ALA A 44 -5.80 6.05 -5.85
N CYS A 45 -6.39 5.26 -4.95
CA CYS A 45 -7.16 5.77 -3.81
C CYS A 45 -6.84 4.95 -2.56
N TYR A 46 -6.73 5.60 -1.41
CA TYR A 46 -6.49 4.96 -0.12
C TYR A 46 -7.39 5.57 0.96
N LYS A 47 -7.86 4.73 1.88
CA LYS A 47 -8.63 5.16 3.05
C LYS A 47 -7.67 5.45 4.20
N GLN A 48 -7.66 6.68 4.69
CA GLN A 48 -6.99 7.08 5.92
C GLN A 48 -7.99 6.99 7.08
N GLU A 49 -7.81 5.98 7.92
CA GLU A 49 -8.52 5.91 9.20
C GLU A 49 -7.75 6.68 10.28
N PRO A 50 -8.44 7.27 11.26
CA PRO A 50 -7.78 7.83 12.44
C PRO A 50 -6.90 6.77 13.11
N ARG A 51 -5.65 7.11 13.38
CA ARG A 51 -4.63 6.27 14.03
C ARG A 51 -3.71 7.12 14.90
N THR A 52 -2.91 6.47 15.75
CA THR A 52 -1.87 7.14 16.54
C THR A 52 -0.98 7.99 15.61
N ASN A 53 -0.81 9.27 15.93
CA ASN A 53 -0.09 10.29 15.14
C ASN A 53 -0.76 10.70 13.81
N CYS A 54 -1.99 10.28 13.54
CA CYS A 54 -2.78 10.72 12.39
C CYS A 54 -4.29 10.56 12.65
N ASN A 55 -4.88 11.50 13.39
CA ASN A 55 -6.27 11.42 13.85
C ASN A 55 -7.33 11.87 12.82
N PHE A 56 -6.92 12.22 11.60
CA PHE A 56 -7.82 12.78 10.60
C PHE A 56 -8.39 11.68 9.69
N HIS A 57 -9.71 11.61 9.56
CA HIS A 57 -10.36 10.67 8.65
C HIS A 57 -10.49 11.27 7.25
N ALA A 58 -9.86 10.66 6.24
CA ALA A 58 -9.91 11.14 4.86
C ALA A 58 -9.70 10.01 3.84
N PHE A 59 -9.94 10.31 2.56
CA PHE A 59 -9.45 9.51 1.45
C PHE A 59 -8.28 10.21 0.77
N VAL A 60 -7.18 9.50 0.56
CA VAL A 60 -6.02 10.00 -0.18
C VAL A 60 -6.17 9.55 -1.63
N ILE A 61 -6.27 10.49 -2.55
CA ILE A 61 -6.32 10.23 -3.98
C ILE A 61 -5.00 10.62 -4.61
N VAL A 62 -4.48 9.75 -5.45
CA VAL A 62 -3.30 9.98 -6.28
C VAL A 62 -3.75 10.12 -7.71
N THR A 63 -3.39 11.21 -8.38
CA THR A 63 -3.68 11.39 -9.81
C THR A 63 -2.63 10.74 -10.68
N GLU A 64 -2.89 10.63 -11.98
CA GLU A 64 -1.91 10.15 -12.97
C GLU A 64 -0.63 10.99 -12.99
N ASP A 65 -0.75 12.31 -12.74
CA ASP A 65 0.38 13.24 -12.57
C ASP A 65 1.11 13.08 -11.23
N ASN A 66 0.82 12.02 -10.46
CA ASN A 66 1.34 11.73 -9.12
C ASN A 66 1.06 12.82 -8.06
N LYS A 67 0.04 13.67 -8.27
CA LYS A 67 -0.40 14.63 -7.25
C LYS A 67 -1.31 13.96 -6.23
N GLN A 68 -1.16 14.34 -4.97
CA GLN A 68 -1.94 13.78 -3.86
C GLN A 68 -2.98 14.78 -3.36
N TYR A 69 -4.19 14.28 -3.14
CA TYR A 69 -5.32 15.07 -2.65
C TYR A 69 -6.03 14.35 -1.52
N CYS A 70 -6.25 15.06 -0.42
CA CYS A 70 -7.08 14.61 0.69
C CYS A 70 -8.54 14.97 0.40
N VAL A 71 -9.39 13.95 0.27
CA VAL A 71 -10.81 14.09 -0.04
C VAL A 71 -11.65 13.77 1.19
N ASP A 72 -12.67 14.59 1.39
CA ASP A 72 -13.62 14.45 2.49
C ASP A 72 -14.36 13.11 2.40
N PRO A 73 -14.45 12.32 3.48
CA PRO A 73 -15.21 11.07 3.51
C PRO A 73 -16.67 11.22 3.08
N ASN A 74 -17.25 12.42 3.22
CA ASN A 74 -18.61 12.75 2.87
C ASN A 74 -18.81 13.21 1.43
N ALA A 75 -17.73 13.36 0.64
CA ALA A 75 -17.80 13.75 -0.75
C ALA A 75 -18.71 12.78 -1.55
N GLN A 76 -19.87 13.29 -1.99
CA GLN A 76 -20.89 12.46 -2.64
C GLN A 76 -20.41 11.82 -3.94
N TRP A 77 -19.53 12.49 -4.69
CA TRP A 77 -18.98 11.98 -5.94
C TRP A 77 -18.10 10.76 -5.68
N LEU A 78 -17.28 10.78 -4.63
CA LEU A 78 -16.40 9.67 -4.26
C LEU A 78 -17.22 8.48 -3.73
N LYS A 79 -18.24 8.75 -2.89
CA LYS A 79 -19.21 7.72 -2.45
C LYS A 79 -19.86 7.03 -3.65
N ARG A 80 -20.28 7.79 -4.67
CA ARG A 80 -20.88 7.24 -5.90
C ARG A 80 -19.90 6.39 -6.70
N LEU A 81 -18.66 6.85 -6.90
CA LEU A 81 -17.63 6.08 -7.62
C LEU A 81 -17.30 4.75 -6.90
N ARG A 82 -17.18 4.78 -5.58
CA ARG A 82 -16.93 3.58 -4.77
C ARG A 82 -18.09 2.59 -4.84
N ARG A 83 -19.33 3.06 -4.76
CA ARG A 83 -20.54 2.21 -4.88
C ARG A 83 -20.66 1.56 -6.26
N LYS A 84 -20.29 2.28 -7.32
CA LYS A 84 -20.26 1.74 -8.69
C LYS A 84 -19.11 0.75 -8.92
N GLY A 85 -18.14 0.67 -8.00
CA GLY A 85 -16.94 -0.16 -8.16
C GLY A 85 -15.87 0.45 -9.06
N ASN A 86 -16.05 1.68 -9.55
CA ASN A 86 -15.09 2.37 -10.43
C ASN A 86 -13.76 2.67 -9.72
N VAL A 87 -13.79 2.83 -8.40
CA VAL A 87 -12.60 3.11 -7.58
C VAL A 87 -12.67 2.30 -6.29
N ARG A 88 -11.59 1.57 -5.99
CA ARG A 88 -11.38 0.88 -4.70
C ARG A 88 -10.39 1.69 -3.86
N CYS A 89 -10.69 1.83 -2.58
CA CYS A 89 -9.85 2.58 -1.64
C CYS A 89 -9.51 1.68 -0.44
N PRO A 90 -8.47 0.83 -0.53
CA PRO A 90 -7.99 0.04 0.59
C PRO A 90 -7.49 0.94 1.73
N PRO A 91 -7.48 0.45 2.99
CA PRO A 91 -6.88 1.20 4.09
C PRO A 91 -5.38 1.41 3.85
N ILE A 92 -4.86 2.56 4.28
CA ILE A 92 -3.42 2.79 4.31
C ILE A 92 -2.82 1.85 5.34
N ILE A 93 -2.13 0.80 4.88
CA ILE A 93 -1.44 -0.15 5.75
C ILE A 93 -0.15 0.52 6.20
N THR A 94 -0.07 0.82 7.48
CA THR A 94 1.12 1.40 8.09
C THR A 94 2.11 0.28 8.38
N GLU A 95 3.41 0.57 8.30
CA GLU A 95 4.49 -0.40 8.52
C GLU A 95 4.26 -1.27 9.78
N HIS A 96 3.81 -0.65 10.88
CA HIS A 96 3.47 -1.35 12.12
C HIS A 96 2.31 -2.36 12.01
N LYS A 97 1.28 -2.04 11.22
CA LYS A 97 0.12 -2.92 11.02
C LYS A 97 0.50 -4.07 10.08
N ARG A 98 1.33 -3.79 9.07
CA ARG A 98 1.83 -4.82 8.16
C ARG A 98 2.82 -5.76 8.84
N ARG A 99 3.70 -5.28 9.74
CA ARG A 99 4.59 -6.16 10.54
C ARG A 99 3.79 -7.16 11.37
N PHE A 100 2.66 -6.73 11.96
CA PHE A 100 1.75 -7.61 12.69
C PHE A 100 0.97 -8.56 11.77
N GLU A 101 0.47 -8.10 10.62
CA GLU A 101 -0.20 -8.96 9.62
C GLU A 101 0.75 -10.00 9.00
N VAL A 102 2.02 -9.63 8.76
CA VAL A 102 3.06 -10.55 8.28
C VAL A 102 3.43 -11.55 9.37
N LEU A 103 3.62 -11.12 10.62
CA LEU A 103 3.89 -12.04 11.73
C LEU A 103 2.77 -13.08 11.85
N ASN A 104 1.52 -12.63 11.97
CA ASN A 104 0.38 -13.54 12.15
C ASN A 104 0.17 -14.48 10.94
N LYS A 105 0.64 -14.11 9.74
CA LYS A 105 0.54 -14.97 8.57
C LYS A 105 1.55 -16.12 8.62
N VAL A 106 2.75 -15.87 9.14
CA VAL A 106 3.78 -16.90 9.32
C VAL A 106 3.37 -17.89 10.42
N ASP A 107 2.61 -17.45 11.43
CA ASP A 107 2.12 -18.32 12.52
C ASP A 107 0.95 -19.25 12.10
N MET A 108 0.44 -19.16 10.86
CA MET A 108 -0.67 -19.97 10.35
C MET A 108 -0.27 -20.92 9.19
N GLU A 109 1.01 -21.01 8.84
CA GLU A 109 1.56 -21.95 7.85
C GLU A 109 2.47 -23.00 8.49
#